data_AF-A0A518JUZ3-F1
#
_entry.id   AF-A0A518JUZ3-F1
#
_cell.length_a   1.000
_cell.length_b   1.000
_cell.length_c   1.000
_cell.angle_alpha   90.00
_cell.angle_beta   90.00
_cell.angle_gamma   90.00
#
_symmetry.space_group_name_H-M   'P 1'
#
loop_
_entity.id
_entity.type
_entity.pdbx_description
1 polymer ?
#
loop_
_entity_poly.entity_id
_entity_poly.type
_entity_poly.pdbx_seq_one_letter_code
_entity_poly.pdbx_strand_id
1 'polypeptide(L)'
;MAYQRRSGEEATINLTPMIDVVFLLVIFFMVGAKFTDQEGNIKVNVPGVGNLQSITRGPDKRVVDVLADGSVLLDKNPIAISQLQQTLASAASQYADTSVVVRGDGQGNFQAIAEVLQVVRQAGITDMGIAVRMQR
;
A
#
# COMPACT_ATOMS: atom_id res chain seq x y z
N MET A 1 21.33 71.35 -40.43
CA MET A 1 20.74 70.57 -39.33
C MET A 1 20.65 69.12 -39.78
N ALA A 2 21.53 68.24 -39.29
CA ALA A 2 21.60 66.85 -39.72
C ALA A 2 20.78 65.98 -38.75
N TYR A 3 19.79 65.27 -39.28
CA TYR A 3 18.96 64.35 -38.50
C TYR A 3 19.65 62.98 -38.45
N GLN A 4 20.31 62.69 -37.33
CA GLN A 4 20.89 61.36 -37.06
C GLN A 4 19.74 60.40 -36.75
N ARG A 5 19.33 59.57 -37.73
CA ARG A 5 18.43 58.44 -37.46
C ARG A 5 19.16 57.45 -36.54
N ARG A 6 18.69 57.31 -35.30
CA ARG A 6 19.05 56.17 -34.46
C ARG A 6 18.50 54.91 -35.12
N SER A 7 19.40 54.07 -35.61
CA SER A 7 19.10 52.71 -36.05
C SER A 7 18.41 51.96 -34.91
N GLY A 8 17.25 51.38 -35.19
CA GLY A 8 16.55 50.50 -34.25
C GLY A 8 17.43 49.31 -33.93
N GLU A 9 17.73 49.14 -32.65
CA GLU A 9 18.40 47.96 -32.12
C GLU A 9 17.35 46.84 -32.08
N GLU A 10 17.56 45.77 -32.86
CA GLU A 10 16.69 44.61 -32.84
C GLU A 10 16.76 43.97 -31.45
N ALA A 11 15.64 43.99 -30.72
CA ALA A 11 15.56 43.39 -29.39
C ALA A 11 15.69 41.87 -29.51
N THR A 12 16.90 41.35 -29.31
CA THR A 12 17.12 39.89 -29.21
C THR A 12 16.52 39.38 -27.91
N ILE A 13 15.56 38.46 -28.00
CA ILE A 13 14.97 37.82 -26.82
C ILE A 13 16.03 36.95 -26.15
N ASN A 14 16.40 37.30 -24.92
CA ASN A 14 17.31 36.48 -24.11
C ASN A 14 16.57 35.24 -23.59
N LEU A 15 16.93 34.06 -24.11
CA LEU A 15 16.31 32.78 -23.75
C LEU A 15 16.80 32.24 -22.40
N THR A 16 17.98 32.65 -21.94
CA THR A 16 18.61 32.21 -20.68
C THR A 16 17.68 32.26 -19.46
N PRO A 17 16.99 33.38 -19.15
CA PRO A 17 16.07 33.43 -18.00
C PRO A 17 14.82 32.55 -18.19
N MET A 18 14.39 32.29 -19.43
CA MET A 18 13.23 31.43 -19.68
C MET A 18 13.55 29.96 -19.47
N ILE A 19 14.75 29.53 -19.86
CA ILE A 19 15.22 28.16 -19.67
C ILE A 19 15.33 27.84 -18.16
N ASP A 20 15.81 28.78 -17.36
CA ASP A 20 15.97 28.61 -15.91
C ASP A 20 14.61 28.35 -15.22
N VAL A 21 13.58 29.12 -15.56
CA VAL A 21 12.22 28.95 -15.03
C VAL A 21 11.65 27.57 -15.39
N VAL A 22 11.82 27.13 -16.63
CA VAL A 22 11.34 25.79 -17.06
C VAL A 22 12.10 24.69 -16.32
N PHE A 23 13.41 24.83 -16.14
CA PHE A 23 14.23 23.83 -15.45
C PHE A 23 13.87 23.71 -13.97
N LEU A 24 13.66 24.84 -13.29
CA LEU A 24 13.20 24.89 -11.90
C LEU A 24 11.84 24.19 -11.73
N LEU A 25 10.91 24.41 -12.65
CA LEU A 25 9.60 23.74 -12.63
C LEU A 25 9.73 22.22 -12.78
N VAL A 26 10.57 21.74 -13.70
CA VAL A 26 10.80 20.30 -13.89
C VAL A 26 11.39 19.66 -12.64
N ILE A 27 12.38 20.29 -12.00
CA ILE A 27 12.98 19.79 -10.76
C ILE A 27 11.93 19.77 -9.63
N PHE A 28 11.16 20.84 -9.48
CA PHE A 28 10.10 20.92 -8.47
C PHE A 28 9.09 19.78 -8.63
N PHE A 29 8.61 19.52 -9.85
CA PHE A 29 7.70 18.40 -10.11
C PHE A 29 8.36 17.03 -9.89
N MET A 30 9.62 16.85 -10.30
CA MET A 30 10.35 15.59 -10.11
C MET A 30 10.52 15.24 -8.62
N VAL A 31 10.82 16.24 -7.80
CA VAL A 31 10.94 16.08 -6.34
C VAL A 31 9.56 15.89 -5.71
N GLY A 32 8.57 16.67 -6.12
CA GLY A 32 7.18 16.57 -5.62
C GLY A 32 6.54 15.21 -5.88
N ALA A 33 6.79 14.61 -7.05
CA ALA A 33 6.25 13.30 -7.42
C ALA A 33 6.69 12.16 -6.48
N LYS A 34 7.85 12.29 -5.82
CA LYS A 34 8.34 11.28 -4.87
C LYS A 34 7.52 11.20 -3.58
N PHE A 35 6.76 12.22 -3.25
CA PHE A 35 5.92 12.21 -2.04
C PHE A 35 4.64 11.38 -2.22
N THR A 36 4.12 11.24 -3.44
CA THR A 36 2.94 10.40 -3.72
C THR A 36 3.23 8.90 -3.59
N ASP A 37 4.47 8.46 -3.83
CA ASP A 37 4.82 7.03 -3.79
C ASP A 37 4.98 6.47 -2.36
N GLN A 38 5.06 7.33 -1.33
CA GLN A 38 5.31 6.90 0.05
C GLN A 38 4.05 6.57 0.87
N GLU A 39 2.84 6.83 0.36
CA GLU A 39 1.60 6.66 1.14
C GLU A 39 0.79 5.39 0.84
N GLY A 40 1.18 4.54 -0.11
CA GLY A 40 0.21 3.60 -0.69
C GLY A 40 0.66 2.21 -1.12
N ASN A 41 1.82 1.70 -0.73
CA ASN A 41 2.21 0.33 -1.11
C ASN A 41 1.85 -0.70 -0.03
N ILE A 42 0.56 -0.81 0.29
CA ILE A 42 0.05 -2.13 0.68
C ILE A 42 -0.18 -2.85 -0.65
N LYS A 43 0.76 -3.71 -1.07
CA LYS A 43 0.52 -4.67 -2.16
C LYS A 43 -0.52 -5.69 -1.68
N VAL A 44 -1.77 -5.27 -1.55
CA VAL A 44 -2.89 -6.17 -1.32
C VAL A 44 -3.15 -6.85 -2.66
N ASN A 45 -2.54 -8.01 -2.87
CA ASN A 45 -2.97 -8.87 -3.94
C ASN A 45 -4.32 -9.49 -3.51
N VAL A 46 -5.43 -8.88 -3.91
CA VAL A 46 -6.78 -9.43 -3.69
C VAL A 46 -7.07 -10.41 -4.84
N PRO A 47 -6.95 -11.73 -4.65
CA PRO A 47 -7.43 -12.66 -5.67
C PRO A 47 -8.94 -12.50 -5.83
N GLY A 48 -9.38 -12.33 -7.08
CA GLY A 48 -10.78 -12.12 -7.45
C GLY A 48 -11.71 -13.17 -6.84
N VAL A 49 -12.88 -12.70 -6.44
CA VAL A 49 -13.97 -13.48 -5.81
C VAL A 49 -14.41 -14.61 -6.74
N GLY A 50 -13.79 -15.76 -6.60
CA GLY A 50 -14.05 -16.93 -7.43
C GLY A 50 -13.31 -18.14 -6.88
N ASN A 51 -14.03 -18.95 -6.11
CA ASN A 51 -13.65 -20.28 -5.65
C ASN A 51 -12.46 -20.35 -4.67
N LEU A 52 -12.80 -20.38 -3.37
CA LEU A 52 -11.93 -20.74 -2.24
C LEU A 52 -11.51 -22.23 -2.25
N GLN A 53 -11.21 -22.81 -3.42
CA GLN A 53 -10.70 -24.17 -3.51
C GLN A 53 -9.17 -24.12 -3.39
N SER A 54 -8.72 -24.49 -2.18
CA SER A 54 -7.33 -24.59 -1.76
C SER A 54 -6.47 -23.35 -2.04
N ILE A 55 -6.49 -22.40 -1.11
CA ILE A 55 -5.22 -21.78 -0.75
C ILE A 55 -4.36 -22.95 -0.23
N THR A 56 -3.46 -23.45 -1.07
CA THR A 56 -2.49 -24.48 -0.70
C THR A 56 -1.79 -23.99 0.56
N ARG A 57 -2.02 -24.72 1.65
CA ARG A 57 -1.45 -24.45 2.97
C ARG A 57 0.02 -24.84 2.90
N GLY A 58 0.82 -24.02 2.22
CA GLY A 58 2.26 -24.09 2.36
C GLY A 58 2.61 -23.93 3.85
N PRO A 59 3.73 -24.50 4.33
CA PRO A 59 4.14 -24.38 5.73
C PRO A 59 4.25 -22.92 6.21
N ASP A 60 4.41 -21.98 5.27
CA ASP A 60 4.63 -20.56 5.54
C ASP A 60 3.37 -19.70 5.35
N LYS A 61 2.20 -20.29 5.05
CA LYS A 61 0.97 -19.52 4.78
C LYS A 61 -0.04 -19.65 5.92
N ARG A 62 -0.26 -18.56 6.63
CA ARG A 62 -1.24 -18.44 7.72
C ARG A 62 -2.51 -17.76 7.25
N VAL A 63 -3.65 -18.19 7.78
CA VAL A 63 -4.95 -17.62 7.41
C VAL A 63 -5.63 -17.07 8.64
N VAL A 64 -5.99 -15.79 8.61
CA VAL A 64 -6.72 -15.11 9.68
C VAL A 64 -8.14 -14.85 9.20
N ASP A 65 -9.12 -15.53 9.80
CA ASP A 65 -10.54 -15.29 9.56
C ASP A 65 -11.08 -14.25 10.53
N VAL A 66 -11.81 -13.27 10.03
CA VAL A 66 -12.56 -12.27 10.80
C VAL A 66 -14.03 -12.49 10.53
N LEU A 67 -14.74 -12.98 11.54
CA LEU A 67 -16.18 -13.25 11.49
C LEU A 67 -16.99 -11.95 11.65
N ALA A 68 -18.27 -12.02 11.27
CA ALA A 68 -19.17 -10.85 11.33
C ALA A 68 -19.41 -10.32 12.76
N ASP A 69 -19.26 -11.18 13.77
CA ASP A 69 -19.33 -10.82 15.20
C ASP A 69 -18.03 -10.17 15.73
N GLY A 70 -16.99 -10.06 14.90
CA GLY A 70 -15.67 -9.57 15.29
C GLY A 70 -14.75 -10.64 15.88
N SER A 71 -15.21 -11.90 15.98
CA SER A 71 -14.37 -13.01 16.42
C SER A 71 -13.28 -13.30 15.38
N VAL A 72 -12.07 -13.54 15.87
CA VAL A 72 -10.90 -13.81 15.03
C VAL A 72 -10.47 -15.27 15.17
N LEU A 73 -10.20 -15.91 14.04
CA LEU A 73 -9.61 -17.25 14.01
C LEU A 73 -8.29 -17.23 13.25
N LEU A 74 -7.27 -17.90 13.80
CA LEU A 74 -6.02 -18.19 13.11
C LEU A 74 -6.03 -19.66 12.71
N ASP A 75 -5.90 -19.94 11.41
CA ASP A 75 -5.91 -21.29 10.84
C ASP A 75 -7.10 -22.15 11.27
N LYS A 76 -8.27 -21.52 11.46
CA LYS A 76 -9.54 -22.06 11.99
C LYS A 76 -9.61 -22.24 13.51
N ASN A 77 -8.59 -21.85 14.26
CA ASN A 77 -8.62 -21.87 15.72
C ASN A 77 -8.96 -20.48 16.28
N PRO A 78 -9.92 -20.36 17.22
CA PRO A 78 -10.24 -19.08 17.84
C PRO A 78 -9.01 -18.51 18.54
N ILE A 79 -8.74 -17.22 18.34
CA ILE A 79 -7.62 -16.52 18.97
C ILE A 79 -8.03 -15.11 19.36
N ALA A 80 -7.57 -14.65 20.53
CA ALA A 80 -7.73 -13.26 20.91
C ALA A 80 -6.81 -12.36 20.08
N ILE A 81 -7.28 -11.16 19.71
CA ILE A 81 -6.48 -10.18 18.95
C ILE A 81 -5.13 -9.88 19.64
N SER A 82 -5.12 -9.81 20.98
CA SER A 82 -3.91 -9.60 21.77
C SER A 82 -2.88 -10.74 21.63
N GLN A 83 -3.32 -11.97 21.42
CA GLN A 83 -2.46 -13.14 21.24
C GLN A 83 -2.07 -13.33 19.77
N LEU A 84 -2.88 -12.80 18.84
CA LEU A 84 -2.65 -12.89 17.40
C LEU A 84 -1.29 -12.26 17.03
N GLN A 85 -0.99 -11.08 17.56
CA GLN A 85 0.27 -10.39 17.28
C GLN A 85 1.48 -11.25 17.66
N GLN A 86 1.51 -11.76 18.89
CA GLN A 86 2.64 -12.54 19.40
C GLN A 86 2.79 -13.86 18.64
N THR A 87 1.67 -14.50 18.29
CA THR A 87 1.66 -15.76 17.53
C THR A 87 2.20 -15.55 16.12
N LEU A 88 1.75 -14.48 15.43
CA LEU A 88 2.20 -14.14 14.10
C LEU A 88 3.67 -13.70 14.08
N ALA A 89 4.11 -12.90 15.06
CA ALA A 89 5.51 -12.47 15.19
C ALA A 89 6.45 -13.67 15.43
N SER A 90 6.00 -14.64 16.23
CA SER A 90 6.75 -15.89 16.46
C SER A 90 6.81 -16.77 15.21
N ALA A 91 5.76 -16.78 14.38
CA ALA A 91 5.78 -17.50 13.11
C ALA A 91 6.71 -16.82 12.10
N ALA A 92 6.66 -15.49 12.00
CA ALA A 92 7.50 -14.69 11.12
C ALA A 92 8.99 -14.77 11.48
N SER A 93 9.34 -14.93 12.77
CA SER A 93 10.73 -15.13 13.19
C SER A 93 11.26 -16.54 12.88
N GLN A 94 10.38 -17.55 12.81
CA GLN A 94 10.74 -18.91 12.44
C GLN A 94 10.84 -19.10 10.92
N TYR A 95 9.98 -18.43 10.16
CA TYR A 95 9.89 -18.54 8.70
C TYR A 95 9.86 -17.14 8.08
N ALA A 96 10.96 -16.75 7.44
CA ALA A 96 11.11 -15.42 6.82
C ALA A 96 10.11 -15.18 5.68
N ASP A 97 9.64 -16.23 5.01
CA ASP A 97 8.63 -16.19 3.94
C ASP A 97 7.19 -16.38 4.46
N THR A 98 6.93 -16.08 5.74
CA THR A 98 5.57 -16.15 6.28
C THR A 98 4.64 -15.19 5.53
N SER A 99 3.63 -15.74 4.86
CA SER A 99 2.56 -14.97 4.21
C SER A 99 1.26 -15.09 5.00
N VAL A 100 0.52 -13.99 5.14
CA VAL A 100 -0.77 -13.99 5.84
C VAL A 100 -1.90 -13.61 4.90
N VAL A 101 -2.97 -14.40 4.91
CA VAL A 101 -4.23 -14.03 4.25
C VAL A 101 -5.27 -13.69 5.29
N VAL A 102 -5.73 -12.43 5.28
CA VAL A 102 -6.85 -11.98 6.11
C VAL A 102 -8.14 -12.19 5.33
N ARG A 103 -9.04 -13.01 5.86
CA ARG A 103 -10.35 -13.32 5.29
C ARG A 103 -11.44 -12.66 6.12
N GLY A 104 -12.08 -11.65 5.56
CA GLY A 104 -13.23 -11.00 6.21
C GLY A 104 -14.56 -11.58 5.74
N ASP A 105 -15.57 -11.54 6.59
CA ASP A 105 -16.95 -11.70 6.16
C ASP A 105 -17.42 -10.46 5.38
N GLY A 106 -18.07 -10.65 4.23
CA GLY A 106 -18.58 -9.57 3.39
C GLY A 106 -19.72 -8.75 4.00
N GLN A 107 -20.39 -9.27 5.04
CA GLN A 107 -21.38 -8.55 5.85
C GLN A 107 -20.81 -8.09 7.20
N GLY A 108 -19.53 -8.38 7.47
CA GLY A 108 -18.87 -8.12 8.75
C GLY A 108 -18.42 -6.67 8.93
N ASN A 109 -18.04 -6.34 10.17
CA ASN A 109 -17.52 -5.02 10.49
C ASN A 109 -16.13 -4.81 9.86
N PHE A 110 -16.04 -3.89 8.89
CA PHE A 110 -14.78 -3.54 8.25
C PHE A 110 -13.72 -3.02 9.24
N GLN A 111 -14.14 -2.39 10.34
CA GLN A 111 -13.24 -1.92 11.38
C GLN A 111 -12.45 -3.07 12.02
N ALA A 112 -13.09 -4.21 12.27
CA ALA A 112 -12.42 -5.39 12.84
C ALA A 112 -11.37 -5.96 11.87
N ILE A 113 -11.66 -5.94 10.56
CA ILE A 113 -10.70 -6.35 9.53
C ILE A 113 -9.50 -5.40 9.50
N ALA A 114 -9.75 -4.09 9.57
CA ALA A 114 -8.69 -3.08 9.61
C ALA A 114 -7.78 -3.22 10.84
N GLU A 115 -8.35 -3.49 12.01
CA GLU A 115 -7.59 -3.75 13.25
C GLU A 115 -6.70 -4.99 13.10
N VAL A 116 -7.24 -6.08 12.56
CA VAL A 116 -6.47 -7.30 12.29
C VAL A 116 -5.33 -7.04 11.30
N LEU A 117 -5.56 -6.28 10.24
CA LEU A 117 -4.51 -5.90 9.29
C LEU A 117 -3.40 -5.09 9.94
N GLN A 118 -3.74 -4.20 10.87
CA GLN A 118 -2.75 -3.45 11.64
C GLN A 118 -1.92 -4.37 12.53
N VAL A 119 -2.56 -5.34 13.19
CA VAL A 119 -1.87 -6.34 14.03
C VAL A 119 -0.91 -7.21 13.21
N VAL A 120 -1.34 -7.68 12.04
CA VAL A 120 -0.48 -8.48 11.14
C VAL A 120 0.74 -7.68 10.70
N ARG A 121 0.57 -6.38 10.40
CA ARG A 121 1.69 -5.49 10.07
C ARG A 121 2.64 -5.28 11.24
N GLN A 122 2.11 -5.07 12.45
CA GLN A 122 2.93 -4.91 13.66
C GLN A 122 3.71 -6.18 14.03
N ALA A 123 3.26 -7.35 13.56
CA ALA A 123 3.98 -8.60 13.68
C ALA A 123 5.17 -8.75 12.71
N GLY A 124 5.42 -7.76 11.84
CA GLY A 124 6.57 -7.75 10.92
C GLY A 124 6.35 -8.52 9.61
N ILE A 125 5.11 -8.91 9.31
CA ILE A 125 4.79 -9.65 8.09
C ILE A 125 4.64 -8.68 6.92
N THR A 126 5.38 -8.95 5.85
CA THR A 126 5.42 -8.09 4.65
C THR A 126 4.53 -8.62 3.53
N ASP A 127 4.40 -9.94 3.40
CA ASP A 127 3.53 -10.58 2.40
C ASP A 127 2.13 -10.82 2.97
N MET A 128 1.17 -10.00 2.55
CA MET A 128 -0.21 -10.03 3.04
C MET A 128 -1.22 -10.01 1.89
N GLY A 129 -2.22 -10.90 1.96
CA GLY A 129 -3.38 -10.91 1.08
C GLY A 129 -4.67 -10.62 1.84
N ILE A 130 -5.65 -10.01 1.16
CA ILE A 130 -7.01 -9.85 1.69
C ILE A 130 -7.96 -10.65 0.79
N ALA A 131 -8.87 -11.40 1.41
CA ALA A 131 -9.98 -12.03 0.71
C ALA A 131 -11.28 -11.78 1.47
N VAL A 132 -12.39 -11.78 0.74
CA VAL A 132 -13.73 -11.62 1.31
C VAL A 132 -14.51 -12.92 1.10
N ARG A 133 -15.09 -13.43 2.17
CA ARG A 133 -16.03 -14.54 2.17
C ARG A 133 -17.44 -13.97 2.25
N MET A 134 -18.25 -14.22 1.24
CA MET A 134 -19.70 -14.02 1.33
C MET A 134 -20.30 -15.29 1.92
N GLN A 135 -20.61 -15.26 3.21
CA GLN A 135 -21.26 -16.38 3.87
C GLN A 135 -22.73 -16.37 3.47
N ARG A 136 -23.11 -17.24 2.52
CA ARG A 136 -24.50 -17.49 2.13
C ARG A 136 -25.17 -18.45 3.11
#